data_AF-A0A2H0WW43-F1
#
_entry.id   AF-A0A2H0WW43-F1
#
_cell.length_a   1.000
_cell.length_b   1.000
_cell.length_c   1.000
_cell.angle_alpha   90.00
_cell.angle_beta   90.00
_cell.angle_gamma   90.00
#
_symmetry.space_group_name_H-M   'P 1'
#
loop_
_entity.id
_entity.type
_entity.pdbx_description
1 polymer ?
#
loop_
_entity_poly.entity_id
_entity_poly.type
_entity_poly.pdbx_seq_one_letter_code
_entity_poly.pdbx_strand_id
1 'polypeptide(L)'
;MAKVLLINPPFNIVKANYDSSVSVGLLSIATHLKSKGVEVKIIDGARQKDYVDLIKEEVKNCDYAGLSVMTTQSPGALKISQLIRDVNPGCKIIWGGTAPDLFPGTDCQSFVN
;
A
#
# COMPACT_ATOMS: atom_id res chain seq x y z
N MET A 1 -3.94 14.12 -14.97
CA MET A 1 -4.39 14.26 -13.56
C MET A 1 -3.73 13.12 -12.82
N ALA A 2 -3.12 13.35 -11.66
CA ALA A 2 -2.37 12.29 -10.98
C ALA A 2 -3.33 11.21 -10.44
N LYS A 3 -2.98 9.94 -10.62
CA LYS A 3 -3.70 8.79 -10.06
C LYS A 3 -2.88 8.20 -8.91
N VAL A 4 -3.55 8.01 -7.77
CA VAL A 4 -2.95 7.47 -6.54
C VAL A 4 -3.65 6.18 -6.14
N LEU A 5 -2.86 5.13 -5.95
CA LEU A 5 -3.30 3.84 -5.41
C LEU A 5 -2.88 3.74 -3.94
N LEU A 6 -3.84 3.58 -3.05
CA LEU A 6 -3.61 3.41 -1.62
C LEU A 6 -3.87 1.95 -1.24
N ILE A 7 -2.92 1.31 -0.57
CA ILE A 7 -2.92 -0.14 -0.35
C ILE A 7 -2.76 -0.43 1.13
N ASN A 8 -3.68 -1.22 1.68
CA ASN A 8 -3.51 -1.88 2.97
C ASN A 8 -3.03 -3.33 2.70
N PRO A 9 -1.77 -3.69 2.98
CA PRO A 9 -1.28 -5.04 2.77
C PRO A 9 -1.99 -6.05 3.69
N PRO A 10 -2.08 -7.34 3.31
CA PRO A 10 -2.57 -8.36 4.23
C PRO A 10 -1.61 -8.54 5.42
N PHE A 11 -2.16 -8.88 6.59
CA PHE A 11 -1.37 -9.28 7.75
C PHE A 11 -0.75 -10.67 7.52
N ASN A 12 0.49 -10.87 7.96
CA ASN A 12 1.17 -12.17 7.88
C ASN A 12 0.89 -13.08 9.11
N ILE A 13 -0.26 -12.88 9.77
CA ILE A 13 -0.69 -13.62 10.96
C ILE A 13 -2.12 -14.17 10.77
N VAL A 14 -2.44 -15.26 11.47
CA VAL A 14 -3.74 -15.92 11.35
C VAL A 14 -4.87 -14.97 11.77
N LYS A 15 -5.88 -14.84 10.90
CA LYS A 15 -7.00 -13.89 10.96
C LYS A 15 -7.79 -13.84 12.27
N ALA A 16 -7.66 -14.83 13.15
CA ALA A 16 -8.48 -15.01 14.35
C ALA A 16 -8.34 -13.89 15.40
N ASN A 17 -7.27 -13.08 15.34
CA ASN A 17 -6.91 -12.13 16.40
C ASN A 17 -6.86 -10.66 15.98
N TYR A 18 -7.34 -10.29 14.79
CA TYR A 18 -7.30 -8.88 14.35
C TYR A 18 -8.67 -8.33 14.05
N ASP A 19 -8.96 -7.18 14.66
CA ASP A 19 -10.14 -6.39 14.33
C ASP A 19 -10.04 -5.97 12.86
N SER A 20 -11.15 -6.16 12.16
CA SER A 20 -11.29 -5.91 10.73
C SER A 20 -11.49 -4.41 10.42
N SER A 21 -11.15 -3.54 11.36
CA SER A 21 -11.36 -2.09 11.24
C SER A 21 -10.69 -1.56 9.99
N VAL A 22 -11.43 -0.79 9.20
CA VAL A 22 -10.92 -0.13 8.00
C VAL A 22 -9.76 0.78 8.39
N SER A 23 -8.71 0.85 7.56
CA SER A 23 -7.58 1.75 7.81
C SER A 23 -8.04 3.22 7.73
N VAL A 24 -8.33 3.80 8.90
CA VAL A 24 -8.77 5.20 9.03
C VAL A 24 -7.73 6.19 8.53
N GLY A 25 -6.44 5.85 8.62
CA GLY A 25 -5.35 6.63 8.05
C GLY A 25 -5.45 6.71 6.53
N LEU A 26 -5.64 5.57 5.85
CA LEU A 26 -5.84 5.54 4.40
C LEU A 26 -7.10 6.28 3.98
N LEU A 27 -8.21 6.15 4.74
CA LEU A 27 -9.44 6.89 4.47
C LEU A 27 -9.24 8.41 4.60
N SER A 28 -8.50 8.86 5.61
CA SER A 28 -8.17 10.28 5.81
C SER A 28 -7.37 10.83 4.63
N ILE A 29 -6.30 10.14 4.23
CA ILE A 29 -5.47 10.52 3.08
C ILE A 29 -6.30 10.52 1.79
N ALA A 30 -7.07 9.47 1.54
CA ALA A 30 -7.93 9.37 0.36
C ALA A 30 -8.94 10.53 0.28
N THR A 31 -9.58 10.87 1.40
CA THR A 31 -10.54 11.96 1.47
C THR A 31 -9.88 13.31 1.16
N HIS A 32 -8.70 13.56 1.75
CA HIS A 32 -7.95 14.78 1.49
C HIS A 32 -7.53 14.89 0.02
N LEU A 33 -6.94 13.85 -0.55
CA LEU A 33 -6.51 13.82 -1.95
C LEU A 33 -7.68 14.01 -2.91
N LYS A 34 -8.81 13.33 -2.66
CA LYS A 34 -10.04 13.54 -3.44
C LYS A 34 -10.54 14.98 -3.36
N SER A 35 -10.46 15.63 -2.19
CA SER A 35 -10.82 17.06 -2.03
C SER A 35 -9.94 18.01 -2.86
N LYS A 36 -8.76 17.55 -3.30
CA LYS A 36 -7.84 18.28 -4.18
C LYS A 36 -7.98 17.88 -5.65
N GLY A 37 -8.98 17.07 -6.01
CA GLY A 37 -9.21 16.62 -7.38
C GLY A 37 -8.23 15.54 -7.85
N VAL A 38 -7.58 14.83 -6.93
CA VAL A 38 -6.71 13.68 -7.25
C VAL A 38 -7.58 12.43 -7.37
N GLU A 39 -7.33 11.60 -8.39
CA GLU A 39 -7.98 10.30 -8.51
C GLU A 39 -7.36 9.34 -7.51
N VAL A 40 -8.18 8.75 -6.64
CA VAL A 40 -7.71 7.84 -5.59
C VAL A 40 -8.49 6.54 -5.62
N LYS A 41 -7.76 5.42 -5.62
CA LYS A 41 -8.30 4.08 -5.40
C LYS A 41 -7.71 3.49 -4.12
N ILE A 42 -8.55 2.83 -3.31
CA ILE A 42 -8.08 2.06 -2.15
C ILE A 42 -8.23 0.57 -2.47
N ILE A 43 -7.18 -0.21 -2.21
CA ILE A 43 -7.20 -1.68 -2.20
C ILE A 43 -6.84 -2.16 -0.80
N ASP A 44 -7.68 -3.00 -0.22
CA ASP A 44 -7.50 -3.56 1.11
C ASP A 44 -7.25 -5.06 1.03
N GLY A 45 -5.99 -5.46 1.02
CA GLY A 45 -5.55 -6.86 0.99
C GLY A 45 -5.92 -7.65 2.26
N ALA A 46 -6.29 -7.00 3.36
CA ALA A 46 -6.82 -7.70 4.53
C ALA A 46 -8.27 -8.18 4.30
N ARG A 47 -9.00 -7.56 3.36
CA ARG A 47 -10.43 -7.81 3.11
C ARG A 47 -10.72 -8.40 1.73
N GLN A 48 -9.95 -8.01 0.72
CA GLN A 48 -10.14 -8.41 -0.68
C GLN A 48 -9.23 -9.59 -1.00
N LYS A 49 -9.81 -10.72 -1.40
CA LYS A 49 -9.04 -11.95 -1.70
C LYS A 49 -8.26 -11.83 -3.02
N ASP A 50 -8.79 -11.05 -3.95
CA ASP A 50 -8.30 -10.75 -5.29
C ASP A 50 -7.40 -9.51 -5.35
N TYR A 51 -6.94 -9.01 -4.19
CA TYR A 51 -6.16 -7.76 -4.10
C TYR A 51 -4.94 -7.72 -5.02
N VAL A 52 -4.28 -8.86 -5.27
CA VAL A 52 -3.11 -8.94 -6.14
C VAL A 52 -3.47 -8.56 -7.58
N ASP A 53 -4.58 -9.09 -8.10
CA ASP A 53 -5.02 -8.83 -9.46
C ASP A 53 -5.57 -7.40 -9.59
N LEU A 54 -6.26 -6.91 -8.55
CA LEU A 54 -6.68 -5.52 -8.48
C LEU A 54 -5.48 -4.56 -8.50
N ILE A 55 -4.40 -4.86 -7.76
CA ILE A 55 -3.18 -4.04 -7.77
C ILE A 55 -2.55 -4.05 -9.15
N LYS A 56 -2.39 -5.23 -9.77
CA LYS A 56 -1.83 -5.37 -11.13
C LYS A 56 -2.59 -4.55 -12.16
N GLU A 57 -3.91 -4.50 -12.06
CA GLU A 57 -4.73 -3.74 -13.00
C GLU A 57 -4.63 -2.24 -12.74
N GLU A 58 -4.84 -1.81 -11.50
CA GLU A 58 -4.91 -0.39 -11.15
C GLU A 58 -3.55 0.32 -11.29
N VAL A 59 -2.45 -0.41 -11.07
CA VAL A 59 -1.10 0.19 -11.06
C VAL A 59 -0.57 0.53 -12.46
N LYS A 60 -1.10 -0.09 -13.53
CA LYS A 60 -0.66 0.17 -14.92
C LYS A 60 -0.69 1.65 -15.30
N ASN A 61 -1.66 2.38 -14.76
CA ASN A 61 -1.88 3.81 -15.03
C ASN A 61 -1.79 4.67 -13.76
N CYS A 62 -0.98 4.25 -12.78
CA CYS A 62 -0.86 4.90 -11.48
C CYS A 62 0.48 5.65 -11.36
N ASP A 63 0.43 6.89 -10.87
CA ASP A 63 1.63 7.71 -10.63
C ASP A 63 2.27 7.42 -9.26
N TYR A 64 1.44 7.15 -8.25
CA TYR A 64 1.87 6.93 -6.86
C TYR A 64 1.15 5.75 -6.20
N ALA A 65 1.90 4.85 -5.59
CA ALA A 65 1.37 3.78 -4.76
C ALA A 65 1.76 3.99 -3.29
N GLY A 66 0.78 4.31 -2.44
CA GLY A 66 0.96 4.46 -1.00
C GLY A 66 0.59 3.17 -0.25
N LEU A 67 1.52 2.60 0.51
CA LEU A 67 1.29 1.43 1.35
C LEU A 67 1.21 1.84 2.82
N SER A 68 0.14 1.44 3.52
CA SER A 68 0.05 1.57 4.98
C SER A 68 0.64 0.32 5.61
N VAL A 69 1.86 0.42 6.14
CA VAL A 69 2.67 -0.71 6.60
C VAL A 69 2.80 -0.69 8.12
N MET A 70 2.31 -1.74 8.77
CA MET A 70 2.69 -2.10 10.14
C MET A 70 3.79 -3.17 10.13
N THR A 71 4.46 -3.38 11.27
CA THR A 71 5.63 -4.30 11.37
C THR A 71 5.27 -5.72 10.91
N THR A 72 4.06 -6.16 11.19
CA THR A 72 3.52 -7.48 10.79
C THR A 72 3.15 -7.58 9.30
N GLN A 73 3.20 -6.47 8.56
CA GLN A 73 2.84 -6.36 7.15
C GLN A 73 4.05 -6.10 6.24
N SER A 74 5.23 -5.77 6.78
CA SER A 74 6.44 -5.44 5.98
C SER A 74 6.79 -6.48 4.91
N PRO A 75 6.74 -7.81 5.16
CA PRO A 75 6.99 -8.80 4.10
C PRO A 75 5.96 -8.77 2.96
N GLY A 76 4.69 -8.50 3.28
CA GLY A 76 3.62 -8.35 2.29
C GLY A 76 3.79 -7.06 1.49
N ALA A 77 4.13 -5.96 2.15
CA ALA A 77 4.41 -4.68 1.53
C ALA A 77 5.61 -4.76 0.55
N LEU A 78 6.66 -5.51 0.89
CA LEU A 78 7.80 -5.74 0.01
C LEU A 78 7.39 -6.48 -1.26
N LYS A 79 6.63 -7.57 -1.14
CA LYS A 79 6.11 -8.33 -2.29
C LYS A 79 5.23 -7.47 -3.19
N ILE A 80 4.35 -6.65 -2.60
CA ILE A 80 3.50 -5.72 -3.34
C ILE A 80 4.37 -4.67 -4.04
N SER A 81 5.40 -4.15 -3.39
CA SER A 81 6.29 -3.15 -3.98
C SER A 81 7.08 -3.71 -5.17
N GLN A 82 7.54 -4.96 -5.08
CA GLN A 82 8.18 -5.63 -6.21
C GLN A 82 7.20 -5.83 -7.36
N LEU A 83 5.99 -6.33 -7.07
CA LEU A 83 4.93 -6.48 -8.06
C LEU A 83 4.62 -5.17 -8.78
N ILE A 84 4.55 -4.05 -8.05
CA ILE A 84 4.32 -2.73 -8.63
C ILE A 84 5.47 -2.35 -9.57
N ARG A 85 6.73 -2.55 -9.17
CA ARG A 85 7.89 -2.27 -10.02
C ARG A 85 7.91 -3.11 -11.30
N ASP A 86 7.53 -4.38 -11.20
CA ASP A 86 7.49 -5.29 -12.35
C ASP A 86 6.43 -4.88 -13.37
N VAL A 87 5.29 -4.35 -12.92
CA VAL A 87 4.15 -3.96 -13.79
C VAL A 87 4.28 -2.51 -14.28
N ASN A 88 4.69 -1.59 -13.40
CA ASN A 88 4.84 -0.17 -13.70
C ASN A 88 6.07 0.41 -12.98
N PRO A 89 7.26 0.36 -13.61
CA PRO A 89 8.49 0.90 -13.02
C PRO A 89 8.48 2.43 -12.87
N GLY A 90 7.56 3.13 -13.53
CA GLY A 90 7.36 4.58 -13.40
C GLY A 90 6.55 4.98 -12.16
N CYS A 91 5.84 4.04 -11.52
CA CYS A 91 5.04 4.30 -10.34
C CYS A 91 5.92 4.56 -9.12
N LYS A 92 5.72 5.69 -8.45
CA LYS A 92 6.44 6.02 -7.21
C LYS A 92 5.81 5.30 -6.03
N ILE A 93 6.59 4.48 -5.34
CA ILE A 93 6.12 3.72 -4.17
C ILE A 93 6.46 4.48 -2.89
N ILE A 94 5.48 4.67 -2.03
CA ILE A 94 5.60 5.36 -0.74
C ILE A 94 5.10 4.41 0.34
N TRP A 95 5.94 4.15 1.34
CA TRP A 95 5.53 3.42 2.55
C TRP A 95 5.29 4.42 3.66
N GLY A 96 4.19 4.27 4.39
CA GLY A 96 3.90 5.03 5.60
C GLY A 96 3.21 4.16 6.64
N GLY A 97 2.94 4.71 7.81
CA GLY A 97 2.39 3.96 8.94
C GLY A 97 3.46 3.56 9.93
N THR A 98 3.05 2.97 11.05
CA THR A 98 3.87 2.91 12.27
C THR A 98 5.23 2.25 12.10
N ALA A 99 5.39 1.25 11.22
CA ALA A 99 6.67 0.57 11.04
C ALA A 99 7.72 1.35 10.23
N PRO A 100 7.44 1.78 8.98
CA PRO A 100 8.40 2.58 8.20
C PRO A 100 8.72 3.93 8.86
N ASP A 101 7.80 4.48 9.66
CA ASP A 101 8.04 5.70 10.44
C ASP A 101 9.00 5.47 11.63
N LEU A 102 9.03 4.26 12.20
CA LEU A 102 9.92 3.91 13.33
C LEU A 102 11.30 3.39 12.88
N PHE A 103 11.40 2.76 11.70
CA PHE A 103 12.65 2.16 11.19
C PHE A 103 12.93 2.51 9.72
N PRO A 104 13.05 3.80 9.37
CA PRO A 104 13.19 4.23 7.98
C PRO A 104 14.43 3.64 7.28
N GLY A 105 15.52 3.36 8.01
CA GLY A 105 16.76 2.82 7.44
C GLY A 105 16.76 1.31 7.19
N THR A 106 16.15 0.50 8.07
CA THR A 106 16.20 -0.96 7.99
C THR A 106 15.19 -1.53 6.99
N ASP A 107 13.99 -0.95 6.95
CA ASP A 107 12.97 -1.33 5.98
C ASP A 107 13.33 -0.83 4.57
N CYS A 108 13.98 0.33 4.43
CA CYS A 108 14.50 0.82 3.15
C CYS A 108 15.77 0.09 2.67
N GLN A 109 16.66 -0.39 3.55
CA GLN A 109 17.87 -1.11 3.11
C GLN A 109 17.56 -2.42 2.37
N SER A 110 16.40 -3.03 2.63
CA SER A 110 15.91 -4.18 1.87
C SER A 110 15.57 -3.86 0.40
N PHE A 111 15.62 -2.58 0.00
CA PHE A 111 15.38 -2.11 -1.38
C PHE A 111 16.64 -1.90 -2.22
N VAL A 112 17.83 -1.96 -1.60
CA VAL A 112 19.10 -1.54 -2.25
C VAL A 112 20.00 -2.72 -2.64
N ASN A 113 19.49 -3.96 -2.62
CA ASN A 113 20.19 -5.13 -3.15
C ASN A 113 19.37 -5.84 -4.22
#